data_AF-A0ABD0RI01-F1
#
_entry.id   AF-A0ABD0RI01-F1
#
_cell.length_a   1.000
_cell.length_b   1.000
_cell.length_c   1.000
_cell.angle_alpha   90.00
_cell.angle_beta   90.00
_cell.angle_gamma   90.00
#
_symmetry.space_group_name_H-M   'P 1'
#
loop_
_entity.id
_entity.type
_entity.pdbx_description
1 polymer ?
#
loop_
_entity_poly.entity_id
_entity_poly.type
_entity_poly.pdbx_seq_one_letter_code
_entity_poly.pdbx_strand_id
1 'polypeptide(L)'
;LGGEFYFCYDDSPYKSYEDFNMQFLSAFNFRSLHVPVWVLWFIAWMNDLIRWLLKPFCNFTPLLNRYTLAVACTSFTVRTDKAFHHFQYRPLYSWE
;
A
#
# COMPACT_ATOMS: atom_id res chain seq x y z
N LEU A 1 -8.37 -8.34 -26.86
CA LEU A 1 -8.19 -7.95 -25.44
C LEU A 1 -9.30 -8.59 -24.62
N GLY A 2 -9.16 -9.88 -24.26
CA GLY A 2 -10.21 -10.66 -23.60
C GLY A 2 -9.91 -10.87 -22.12
N GLY A 3 -10.35 -9.95 -21.25
CA GLY A 3 -10.16 -10.09 -19.79
C GLY A 3 -8.72 -9.86 -19.29
N GLU A 4 -7.83 -9.37 -20.15
CA GLU A 4 -6.45 -9.08 -19.81
C GLU A 4 -6.34 -7.87 -18.85
N PHE A 5 -5.62 -8.03 -17.74
CA PHE A 5 -5.27 -6.92 -16.84
C PHE A 5 -3.90 -6.32 -17.18
N TYR A 6 -3.77 -5.02 -16.95
CA TYR A 6 -2.56 -4.23 -17.17
C TYR A 6 -2.33 -3.32 -15.98
N PHE A 7 -1.07 -3.00 -15.71
CA PHE A 7 -0.67 -2.07 -14.68
C PHE A 7 -0.14 -0.79 -15.34
N CYS A 8 -0.34 0.35 -14.70
CA CYS A 8 0.44 1.55 -15.00
C CYS A 8 1.74 1.43 -14.20
N TYR A 9 2.85 1.29 -14.91
CA TYR A 9 4.19 1.18 -14.32
C TYR A 9 5.12 2.18 -15.00
N ASP A 10 6.11 2.63 -14.27
CA ASP A 10 7.17 3.51 -14.74
C ASP A 10 8.53 2.89 -14.43
N ASP A 11 9.59 3.64 -14.68
CA ASP A 11 10.97 3.23 -14.42
C ASP A 11 11.41 3.51 -12.97
N SER A 12 10.45 3.65 -12.04
CA SER A 12 10.76 3.86 -10.63
C SER A 12 11.50 2.66 -10.02
N PRO A 13 12.36 2.89 -9.00
CA PRO A 13 13.21 1.84 -8.45
C PRO A 13 12.37 0.77 -7.76
N TYR A 14 12.71 -0.49 -8.01
CA TYR A 14 12.10 -1.63 -7.35
C TYR A 14 12.41 -1.64 -5.85
N LYS A 15 11.44 -1.26 -5.02
CA LYS A 15 11.56 -1.14 -3.56
C LYS A 15 10.29 -1.59 -2.85
N SER A 16 10.40 -1.85 -1.55
CA SER A 16 9.22 -1.99 -0.69
C SER A 16 8.43 -0.68 -0.67
N TYR A 17 7.13 -0.73 -0.36
CA TYR A 17 6.30 0.47 -0.26
C TYR A 17 6.88 1.49 0.73
N GLU A 18 7.38 1.02 1.88
CA GLU A 18 7.98 1.88 2.90
C GLU A 18 9.27 2.54 2.39
N ASP A 19 10.21 1.75 1.86
CA ASP A 19 11.48 2.27 1.34
C ASP A 19 11.27 3.23 0.17
N PHE A 20 10.29 2.95 -0.69
CA PHE A 20 9.93 3.81 -1.81
C PHE A 20 9.43 5.18 -1.32
N ASN A 21 8.46 5.19 -0.40
CA ASN A 21 7.91 6.44 0.16
C ASN A 21 8.96 7.22 0.96
N MET A 22 9.86 6.53 1.68
CA MET A 22 10.92 7.17 2.46
C MET A 22 11.92 7.94 1.59
N GLN A 23 12.07 7.64 0.29
CA GLN A 23 12.88 8.47 -0.62
C GLN A 23 12.39 9.91 -0.69
N PHE A 24 11.07 10.12 -0.65
CA PHE A 24 10.47 11.44 -0.66
C PHE A 24 10.36 12.03 0.74
N LEU A 25 9.91 11.22 1.71
CA LEU A 25 9.63 11.68 3.06
C LEU A 25 10.91 12.06 3.83
N SER A 26 12.04 11.40 3.55
CA SER A 26 13.32 11.75 4.18
C SER A 26 13.79 13.17 3.84
N ALA A 27 13.43 13.72 2.66
CA ALA A 27 13.70 15.11 2.30
C ALA A 27 12.98 16.10 3.23
N PHE A 28 11.88 15.67 3.85
CA PHE A 28 11.12 16.44 4.85
C PHE A 28 11.47 16.04 6.29
N ASN A 29 12.60 15.36 6.52
CA ASN A 29 13.09 14.89 7.82
C ASN A 29 12.21 13.83 8.52
N PHE A 30 11.33 13.14 7.79
CA PHE A 30 10.67 11.97 8.34
C PHE A 30 11.67 10.82 8.50
N ARG A 31 11.44 9.97 9.50
CA ARG A 31 12.22 8.77 9.78
C ARG A 31 11.30 7.57 9.90
N SER A 32 11.76 6.41 9.43
CA SER A 32 11.03 5.15 9.63
C SER A 32 11.01 4.80 11.12
N LEU A 33 9.86 4.32 11.59
CA LEU A 33 9.65 3.83 12.94
C LEU A 33 9.31 2.35 12.88
N HIS A 34 10.09 1.53 13.58
CA HIS A 34 9.84 0.11 13.66
C HIS A 34 8.92 -0.19 14.84
N VAL A 35 7.63 -0.43 14.54
CA VAL A 35 6.65 -0.84 15.53
C VAL A 35 6.52 -2.37 15.51
N PRO A 36 6.62 -3.07 16.66
CA PRO A 36 6.43 -4.51 16.69
C PRO A 36 5.04 -4.92 16.19
N VAL A 37 4.97 -5.95 15.34
CA VAL A 37 3.72 -6.40 14.70
C VAL A 37 2.64 -6.75 15.71
N TRP A 38 2.99 -7.29 16.88
CA TRP A 38 2.01 -7.63 17.93
C TRP A 38 1.30 -6.39 18.49
N VAL A 39 1.99 -5.24 18.56
CA VAL A 39 1.38 -3.95 18.98
C VAL A 39 0.35 -3.52 17.95
N LEU A 40 0.73 -3.56 16.66
CA LEU A 40 -0.17 -3.22 15.56
C LEU A 40 -1.38 -4.15 15.50
N TRP A 41 -1.16 -5.44 15.76
CA TRP A 41 -2.22 -6.45 15.83
C TRP A 41 -3.22 -6.16 16.95
N PHE A 42 -2.72 -5.80 18.14
CA PHE A 42 -3.57 -5.43 19.27
C PHE A 42 -4.41 -4.19 18.95
N ILE A 43 -3.81 -3.14 18.40
CA ILE A 43 -4.52 -1.91 18.00
C ILE A 43 -5.57 -2.21 16.93
N ALA A 44 -5.21 -3.00 15.91
CA ALA A 44 -6.15 -3.40 14.85
C ALA A 44 -7.36 -4.16 15.40
N TRP A 45 -7.16 -5.06 16.36
CA TRP A 45 -8.24 -5.79 17.02
C TRP A 45 -9.14 -4.87 17.85
N MET A 46 -8.56 -3.94 18.62
CA MET A 46 -9.32 -2.94 19.36
C MET A 46 -10.16 -2.06 18.44
N ASN A 47 -9.59 -1.62 17.31
CA ASN A 47 -10.29 -0.81 16.32
C ASN A 47 -11.48 -1.55 15.71
N ASP A 48 -11.36 -2.86 15.45
CA ASP A 48 -12.48 -3.68 14.99
C ASP A 48 -13.57 -3.83 16.06
N LEU A 49 -13.19 -3.98 17.34
CA LEU A 49 -14.13 -4.02 18.45
C LEU A 49 -14.90 -2.70 18.58
N ILE A 50 -14.19 -1.56 18.56
CA ILE A 50 -14.79 -0.22 18.61
C ILE A 50 -15.73 -0.02 17.43
N ARG A 51 -15.30 -0.37 16.21
CA ARG A 51 -16.15 -0.30 15.02
C ARG A 51 -17.41 -1.13 15.17
N TRP A 52 -17.32 -2.33 15.73
CA TRP A 52 -18.47 -3.18 15.96
C TRP A 52 -19.44 -2.58 17.00
N LEU A 53 -18.92 -2.05 18.11
CA LEU A 53 -19.71 -1.39 19.16
C LEU A 53 -20.40 -0.11 18.66
N LEU A 54 -19.71 0.67 17.82
CA LEU A 54 -20.21 1.94 17.30
C LEU A 54 -21.10 1.79 16.07
N LYS A 55 -21.11 0.61 15.41
CA LYS A 55 -21.89 0.33 14.20
C LYS A 55 -23.36 0.83 14.25
N PRO A 56 -24.12 0.71 15.35
CA PRO A 56 -25.50 1.22 15.39
C PRO A 56 -25.60 2.74 15.53
N PHE A 57 -24.55 3.43 15.97
CA PHE A 57 -24.55 4.88 16.22
C PHE A 57 -23.88 5.69 15.10
N CYS A 58 -22.76 5.19 14.57
CA CYS A 58 -22.00 5.86 13.52
C CYS A 58 -21.15 4.88 12.70
N ASN A 59 -20.78 5.29 11.50
CA ASN A 59 -19.88 4.52 10.65
C ASN A 59 -18.42 4.85 10.98
N PHE A 60 -17.87 4.20 12.01
CA PHE A 60 -16.45 4.31 12.34
C PHE A 60 -15.59 3.45 11.41
N THR A 61 -14.73 4.09 10.61
CA THR A 61 -13.83 3.42 9.64
C THR A 61 -12.37 3.68 10.00
N PRO A 62 -11.77 2.91 10.92
CA PRO A 62 -10.39 3.11 11.32
C PRO A 62 -9.43 2.73 10.17
N LEU A 63 -8.40 3.56 9.96
CA LEU A 63 -7.35 3.30 8.97
C LEU A 63 -6.62 1.98 9.26
N LEU A 64 -6.34 1.71 10.53
CA LEU A 64 -5.75 0.45 10.98
C LEU A 64 -6.85 -0.47 11.53
N ASN A 65 -7.20 -1.49 10.77
CA ASN A 65 -8.03 -2.62 11.16
C ASN A 65 -7.34 -3.93 10.75
N ARG A 66 -7.90 -5.08 11.13
CA ARG A 66 -7.27 -6.39 10.83
C ARG A 66 -7.04 -6.62 9.34
N TYR A 67 -7.96 -6.17 8.48
CA TYR A 67 -7.83 -6.31 7.03
C TYR A 67 -6.66 -5.47 6.50
N THR A 68 -6.59 -4.19 6.85
CA THR A 68 -5.49 -3.31 6.43
C THR A 68 -4.14 -3.73 7.00
N LEU A 69 -4.10 -4.29 8.21
CA LEU A 69 -2.89 -4.84 8.79
C LEU A 69 -2.41 -6.07 8.00
N ALA A 70 -3.32 -6.97 7.64
CA ALA A 70 -2.97 -8.14 6.81
C ALA A 70 -2.40 -7.72 5.45
N VAL A 71 -2.99 -6.71 4.82
CA VAL A 71 -2.47 -6.13 3.57
C VAL A 71 -1.08 -5.52 3.78
N ALA A 72 -0.88 -4.72 4.83
CA ALA A 72 0.41 -4.10 5.13
C ALA A 72 1.51 -5.12 5.45
N CYS A 73 1.17 -6.25 6.07
CA CYS A 73 2.10 -7.33 6.37
C CYS A 73 2.31 -8.33 5.22
N THR A 74 1.61 -8.17 4.10
CA THR A 74 1.74 -9.05 2.93
C THR A 74 2.51 -8.34 1.83
N SER A 75 3.59 -8.95 1.37
CA SER A 75 4.33 -8.42 0.21
C SER A 75 3.61 -8.78 -1.08
N PHE A 76 3.36 -7.77 -1.91
CA PHE A 76 2.84 -7.93 -3.27
C PHE A 76 3.90 -7.47 -4.26
N THR A 77 4.23 -8.32 -5.23
CA THR A 77 5.24 -8.04 -6.25
C THR A 77 4.64 -8.28 -7.62
N VAL A 78 4.79 -7.30 -8.51
CA VAL A 78 4.31 -7.38 -9.89
C VAL A 78 5.47 -7.02 -10.80
N ARG A 79 5.72 -7.84 -11.83
CA ARG A 79 6.68 -7.57 -12.90
C ARG A 79 6.02 -7.93 -14.23
N THR A 80 5.89 -6.96 -15.12
CA THR A 80 5.25 -7.17 -16.42
C THR A 80 5.67 -6.10 -17.43
N ASP A 81 5.76 -6.48 -18.70
CA ASP A 81 6.01 -5.65 -19.88
C ASP A 81 4.83 -5.69 -20.88
N LYS A 82 3.71 -6.29 -20.45
CA LYS A 82 2.56 -6.61 -21.29
C LYS A 82 1.92 -5.37 -21.93
N ALA A 83 1.83 -4.27 -21.18
CA ALA A 83 1.30 -3.00 -21.70
C ALA A 83 2.22 -2.41 -22.78
N PHE A 84 3.53 -2.50 -22.60
CA PHE A 84 4.49 -2.12 -23.64
C PHE A 84 4.32 -2.99 -24.89
N HIS A 85 4.26 -4.31 -24.76
CA HIS A 85 4.11 -5.20 -25.92
C HIS A 85 2.79 -5.00 -26.68
N HIS A 86 1.68 -4.87 -25.96
CA HIS A 86 0.35 -4.79 -26.60
C HIS A 86 -0.02 -3.39 -27.08
N PHE A 87 0.49 -2.34 -26.43
CA PHE A 87 0.06 -0.95 -26.68
C PHE A 87 1.20 0.02 -26.94
N GLN A 88 2.46 -0.42 -26.91
CA GLN A 88 3.63 0.46 -26.90
C GLN A 88 3.55 1.49 -25.77
N TYR A 89 2.93 1.11 -24.65
CA TYR A 89 2.77 1.96 -23.48
C TYR A 89 4.12 2.46 -22.98
N ARG A 90 4.20 3.76 -22.69
CA ARG A 90 5.30 4.43 -22.01
C ARG A 90 4.73 5.42 -21.00
N PRO A 91 5.33 5.58 -19.80
CA PRO A 91 4.91 6.60 -18.86
C PRO A 91 5.07 7.99 -19.49
N LEU A 92 4.23 8.95 -19.09
CA LEU A 92 4.29 10.32 -19.60
C LEU A 92 5.56 11.06 -19.15
N TYR A 93 6.07 10.70 -17.97
CA TYR A 93 7.25 11.29 -17.35
C TYR A 93 8.27 10.19 -17.04
N SER A 94 9.55 10.52 -17.19
CA SER A 94 10.65 9.73 -16.64
C SER A 94 10.63 9.79 -15.11
N TRP A 95 11.23 8.79 -14.49
CA TRP A 95 11.44 8.78 -13.05
C TRP A 95 12.49 9.81 -12.60
N GLU A 96 13.50 10.07 -13.43
CA GLU A 96 14.50 11.14 -13.26
C GLU A 96 13.92 12.51 -13.62
#